data_AF-A0A7J6U4S0-F1
#
_entry.id   AF-A0A7J6U4S0-F1
#
_cell.length_a   1.000
_cell.length_b   1.000
_cell.length_c   1.000
_cell.angle_alpha   90.00
_cell.angle_beta   90.00
_cell.angle_gamma   90.00
#
_symmetry.space_group_name_H-M   'P 1'
#
loop_
_entity.id
_entity.type
_entity.pdbx_description
1 polymer ?
#
loop_
_entity_poly.entity_id
_entity_poly.type
_entity_poly.pdbx_seq_one_letter_code
_entity_poly.pdbx_strand_id
1 'polypeptide(L)'
;VEVSEDFTPQGLAMLCNAYAKAGIREGDAVLRFLVPNIMAKSADFTGVDCAIVLNAFARLKINDRAVLKRLSKRVTELLRRTDGSSLSRVATQSLNAMVKLNFTDADFVEAVLLWAEGQSTDIASWTPQDVSLFCHGIVKAGGRPSVEFVARLAAMVSARAAEFDGQAICLVWGAFADLEMPLSMARTVFASGSKRLAECRSKSAKDAVYGLHAMAKVGYYDWEFLESVVIGTLSSRMGALTKHTQLIAMLSPDIASYLTEGRPTDSQRSRAEEFLSTVVEMLQGEPRLMKEGLSSGQLA
;
A
#
# COMPACT_ATOMS: atom_id res chain seq x y z
N VAL A 1 -16.52 13.34 31.12
CA VAL A 1 -15.31 13.89 30.44
C VAL A 1 -15.70 15.24 29.89
N GLU A 2 -14.92 16.26 30.18
CA GLU A 2 -15.16 17.65 29.78
C GLU A 2 -14.70 17.88 28.32
N VAL A 3 -15.62 18.38 27.49
CA VAL A 3 -15.26 18.92 26.17
C VAL A 3 -14.63 20.28 26.43
N SER A 4 -13.39 20.46 26.00
CA SER A 4 -12.65 21.69 26.18
C SER A 4 -13.01 22.69 25.07
N GLU A 5 -13.40 23.90 25.46
CA GLU A 5 -13.62 24.98 24.51
C GLU A 5 -12.30 25.49 23.90
N ASP A 6 -11.20 25.38 24.64
CA ASP A 6 -9.88 25.94 24.30
C ASP A 6 -9.20 25.26 23.10
N PHE A 7 -9.56 24.01 22.80
CA PHE A 7 -8.97 23.28 21.67
C PHE A 7 -9.79 23.46 20.39
N THR A 8 -9.14 24.02 19.37
CA THR A 8 -9.65 24.05 18.00
C THR A 8 -9.54 22.67 17.34
N PRO A 9 -10.31 22.37 16.27
CA PRO A 9 -10.12 21.19 15.44
C PRO A 9 -8.67 20.90 15.04
N GLN A 10 -7.97 21.95 14.58
CA GLN A 10 -6.56 21.88 14.22
C GLN A 10 -5.68 21.55 15.44
N GLY A 11 -5.95 22.18 16.59
CA GLY A 11 -5.25 21.91 17.84
C GLY A 11 -5.38 20.43 18.26
N LEU A 12 -6.59 19.87 18.15
CA LEU A 12 -6.83 18.44 18.42
C LEU A 12 -6.08 17.53 17.44
N ALA A 13 -6.08 17.88 16.14
CA ALA A 13 -5.35 17.13 15.13
C ALA A 13 -3.83 17.15 15.38
N MET A 14 -3.28 18.33 15.70
CA MET A 14 -1.87 18.48 16.04
C MET A 14 -1.51 17.71 17.31
N LEU A 15 -2.37 17.72 18.32
CA LEU A 15 -2.17 16.96 19.56
C LEU A 15 -2.14 15.45 19.27
N CYS A 16 -3.09 14.93 18.48
CA CYS A 16 -3.08 13.53 18.04
C CYS A 16 -1.76 13.17 17.32
N ASN A 17 -1.31 14.02 16.41
CA ASN A 17 -0.07 13.82 15.68
C ASN A 17 1.17 13.84 16.59
N ALA A 18 1.19 14.73 17.60
CA ALA A 18 2.26 14.80 18.58
C ALA A 18 2.37 13.49 19.39
N TYR A 19 1.25 12.97 19.90
CA TYR A 19 1.21 11.66 20.56
C TYR A 19 1.70 10.53 19.63
N ALA A 20 1.23 10.51 18.38
CA ALA A 20 1.64 9.50 17.39
C ALA A 20 3.13 9.57 17.02
N LYS A 21 3.75 10.75 17.08
CA LYS A 21 5.20 10.93 16.89
C LYS A 21 6.00 10.51 18.12
N ALA A 22 5.49 10.80 19.31
CA ALA A 22 6.12 10.40 20.57
C ALA A 22 5.98 8.90 20.85
N GLY A 23 5.12 8.17 20.12
CA GLY A 23 4.86 6.74 20.34
C GLY A 23 4.12 6.46 21.64
N ILE A 24 3.58 7.51 22.28
CA ILE A 24 2.85 7.42 23.53
C ILE A 24 1.48 6.81 23.23
N ARG A 25 1.36 5.52 23.51
CA ARG A 25 0.08 4.80 23.54
C ARG A 25 -0.57 4.84 24.92
N GLU A 26 0.19 5.23 25.93
CA GLU A 26 -0.22 5.15 27.33
C GLU A 26 -1.27 6.20 27.68
N GLY A 27 -2.39 5.69 28.17
CA GLY A 27 -3.37 6.42 28.93
C GLY A 27 -4.73 6.44 28.25
N ASP A 28 -5.62 5.56 28.70
CA ASP A 28 -7.07 5.76 28.59
C ASP A 28 -7.47 7.21 28.95
N ALA A 29 -6.70 7.91 29.78
CA ALA A 29 -6.85 9.33 30.06
C ALA A 29 -6.73 10.25 28.82
N VAL A 30 -5.74 10.06 27.95
CA VAL A 30 -5.55 10.87 26.73
C VAL A 30 -6.65 10.56 25.72
N LEU A 31 -7.01 9.29 25.56
CA LEU A 31 -8.14 8.89 24.71
C LEU A 31 -9.47 9.42 25.25
N ARG A 32 -9.68 9.35 26.57
CA ARG A 32 -10.85 9.93 27.24
C ARG A 32 -10.96 11.43 26.98
N PHE A 33 -9.85 12.16 26.83
CA PHE A 33 -9.89 13.56 26.44
C PHE A 33 -10.11 13.75 24.93
N LEU A 34 -9.30 13.11 24.08
CA LEU A 34 -9.31 13.34 22.64
C LEU A 34 -10.63 12.90 21.99
N VAL A 35 -11.15 11.72 22.34
CA VAL A 35 -12.33 11.14 21.67
C VAL A 35 -13.57 12.04 21.80
N PRO A 36 -13.99 12.47 23.00
CA PRO A 36 -15.17 13.35 23.14
C PRO A 36 -14.98 14.71 22.48
N ASN A 37 -13.77 15.28 22.53
CA ASN A 37 -13.46 16.56 21.90
C ASN A 37 -13.49 16.47 20.36
N ILE A 38 -12.91 15.41 19.79
CA ILE A 38 -13.00 15.13 18.34
C ILE A 38 -14.46 14.92 17.94
N MET A 39 -15.22 14.12 18.69
CA MET A 39 -16.63 13.88 18.38
C MET A 39 -17.45 15.17 18.38
N ALA A 40 -17.31 15.99 19.42
CA ALA A 40 -18.03 17.25 19.56
C ALA A 40 -17.71 18.25 18.45
N LYS A 41 -16.44 18.36 18.03
CA LYS A 41 -15.97 19.39 17.09
C LYS A 41 -15.80 18.87 15.65
N SER A 42 -16.05 17.59 15.39
CA SER A 42 -15.84 16.94 14.09
C SER A 42 -16.53 17.61 12.89
N ALA A 43 -17.62 18.36 13.11
CA ALA A 43 -18.27 19.13 12.05
C ALA A 43 -17.39 20.26 11.50
N ASP A 44 -16.51 20.80 12.34
CA ASP A 44 -15.64 21.94 12.03
C ASP A 44 -14.26 21.51 11.53
N PHE A 45 -13.98 20.20 11.53
CA PHE A 45 -12.72 19.68 11.02
C PHE A 45 -12.63 19.95 9.51
N THR A 46 -11.46 20.43 9.09
CA THR A 46 -11.08 20.41 7.69
C THR A 46 -10.73 18.99 7.24
N GLY A 47 -10.60 18.78 5.93
CA GLY A 47 -10.14 17.49 5.41
C GLY A 47 -8.73 17.14 5.90
N VAL A 48 -7.87 18.15 6.04
CA VAL A 48 -6.50 17.98 6.55
C VAL A 48 -6.51 17.56 8.02
N ASP A 49 -7.36 18.17 8.86
CA ASP A 49 -7.49 17.78 10.26
C ASP A 49 -7.94 16.32 10.40
N CYS A 50 -8.95 15.91 9.59
CA CYS A 50 -9.44 14.53 9.57
C CYS A 50 -8.32 13.55 9.20
N ALA A 51 -7.58 13.82 8.12
CA ALA A 51 -6.50 12.96 7.66
C ALA A 51 -5.37 12.83 8.71
N ILE A 52 -5.05 13.92 9.41
CA ILE A 52 -4.06 13.91 10.49
C ILE A 52 -4.52 13.04 11.66
N VAL A 53 -5.77 13.20 12.12
CA VAL A 53 -6.31 12.38 13.22
C VAL A 53 -6.37 10.90 12.84
N LEU A 54 -6.89 10.57 11.66
CA LEU A 54 -6.98 9.19 11.18
C LEU A 54 -5.59 8.54 11.09
N ASN A 55 -4.60 9.23 10.52
CA ASN A 55 -3.23 8.73 10.47
C ASN A 55 -2.62 8.53 11.87
N ALA A 56 -2.85 9.47 12.79
CA ALA A 56 -2.38 9.35 14.16
C ALA A 56 -3.00 8.11 14.84
N PHE A 57 -4.30 7.91 14.67
CA PHE A 57 -5.02 6.75 15.17
C PHE A 57 -4.46 5.45 14.59
N ALA A 58 -4.21 5.40 13.27
CA ALA A 58 -3.61 4.24 12.63
C ALA A 58 -2.20 3.92 13.17
N ARG A 59 -1.36 4.94 13.41
CA ARG A 59 -0.01 4.76 14.00
C ARG A 59 -0.05 4.27 15.44
N LEU A 60 -0.99 4.79 16.22
CA LEU A 60 -1.19 4.44 17.62
C LEU A 60 -2.03 3.16 17.80
N LYS A 61 -2.62 2.64 16.71
CA LYS A 61 -3.56 1.51 16.69
C LYS A 61 -4.84 1.76 17.51
N ILE A 62 -5.34 2.99 17.51
CA ILE A 62 -6.59 3.38 18.18
C ILE A 62 -7.76 3.05 17.24
N ASN A 63 -8.64 2.15 17.66
CA ASN A 63 -9.78 1.68 16.87
C ASN A 63 -11.13 2.06 17.50
N ASP A 64 -11.33 3.36 17.74
CA ASP A 64 -12.63 3.87 18.18
C ASP A 64 -13.60 3.98 16.99
N ARG A 65 -14.48 2.99 16.85
CA ARG A 65 -15.41 2.88 15.70
C ARG A 65 -16.31 4.12 15.55
N ALA A 66 -16.68 4.79 16.63
CA ALA A 66 -17.56 5.95 16.58
C ALA A 66 -16.83 7.17 15.99
N VAL A 67 -15.59 7.42 16.45
CA VAL A 67 -14.74 8.48 15.88
C VAL A 67 -14.41 8.19 14.43
N LEU A 68 -14.01 6.95 14.10
CA LEU A 68 -13.69 6.57 12.73
C LEU A 68 -14.87 6.79 11.78
N LYS A 69 -16.09 6.38 12.19
CA LYS A 69 -17.31 6.62 11.42
C LYS A 69 -17.65 8.11 11.30
N ARG A 70 -17.42 8.89 12.36
CA ARG A 70 -17.71 10.32 12.33
C ARG A 70 -16.77 11.08 11.39
N LEU A 71 -15.48 10.74 11.41
CA LEU A 71 -14.47 11.32 10.54
C LEU A 71 -14.61 10.82 9.10
N SER A 72 -14.95 9.55 8.84
CA SER A 72 -15.25 9.05 7.49
C SER A 72 -16.37 9.87 6.86
N LYS A 73 -17.48 10.03 7.57
CA LYS A 73 -18.62 10.84 7.12
C LYS A 73 -18.21 12.29 6.82
N ARG A 74 -17.39 12.89 7.69
CA ARG A 74 -16.90 14.26 7.47
C ARG A 74 -16.06 14.37 6.19
N VAL A 75 -15.13 13.43 5.96
CA VAL A 75 -14.34 13.41 4.72
C VAL A 75 -15.25 13.17 3.51
N THR A 76 -16.22 12.26 3.60
CA THR A 76 -17.23 12.04 2.55
C THR A 76 -17.97 13.33 2.18
N GLU A 77 -18.44 14.09 3.17
CA GLU A 77 -19.10 15.39 2.94
C GLU A 77 -18.18 16.38 2.21
N LEU A 78 -16.90 16.44 2.57
CA LEU A 78 -15.92 17.33 1.95
C LEU A 78 -15.60 16.94 0.50
N LEU A 79 -15.45 15.64 0.23
CA LEU A 79 -15.20 15.11 -1.11
C LEU A 79 -16.39 15.40 -2.05
N ARG A 80 -17.63 15.24 -1.56
CA ARG A 80 -18.85 15.48 -2.35
C ARG A 80 -19.13 16.96 -2.65
N ARG A 81 -18.64 17.89 -1.83
CA ARG A 81 -18.86 19.34 -2.00
C ARG A 81 -17.87 20.00 -2.97
N THR A 82 -16.77 19.32 -3.27
CA THR A 82 -15.65 19.92 -3.98
C THR A 82 -15.75 19.61 -5.46
N ASP A 83 -15.87 20.65 -6.28
CA ASP A 83 -15.89 20.58 -7.74
C ASP A 83 -14.54 20.88 -8.41
N GLY A 84 -13.44 21.04 -7.63
CA GLY A 84 -12.12 21.27 -8.22
C GLY A 84 -10.92 21.52 -7.28
N SER A 85 -11.04 21.29 -5.96
CA SER A 85 -9.88 21.41 -5.04
C SER A 85 -9.10 20.10 -4.93
N SER A 86 -7.76 20.19 -4.89
CA SER A 86 -6.89 19.02 -4.77
C SER A 86 -6.96 18.44 -3.35
N LEU A 87 -7.91 17.51 -3.15
CA LEU A 87 -8.10 16.73 -1.92
C LEU A 87 -7.37 15.38 -1.93
N SER A 88 -6.44 15.16 -2.87
CA SER A 88 -5.71 13.89 -3.03
C SER A 88 -5.17 13.39 -1.71
N ARG A 89 -4.36 14.21 -1.03
CA ARG A 89 -3.75 13.85 0.23
C ARG A 89 -4.77 13.55 1.33
N VAL A 90 -5.91 14.24 1.34
CA VAL A 90 -6.99 14.01 2.31
C VAL A 90 -7.63 12.65 2.05
N ALA A 91 -8.04 12.37 0.81
CA ALA A 91 -8.70 11.13 0.42
C ALA A 91 -7.77 9.92 0.64
N THR A 92 -6.55 9.98 0.11
CA THR A 92 -5.62 8.84 0.08
C THR A 92 -5.07 8.49 1.45
N GLN A 93 -4.74 9.50 2.26
CA GLN A 93 -4.26 9.25 3.62
C GLN A 93 -5.38 8.77 4.55
N SER A 94 -6.58 9.35 4.44
CA SER A 94 -7.73 8.89 5.22
C SER A 94 -8.08 7.44 4.88
N LEU A 95 -8.14 7.09 3.59
CA LEU A 95 -8.38 5.72 3.13
C LEU A 95 -7.31 4.75 3.65
N ASN A 96 -6.03 5.08 3.48
CA ASN A 96 -4.93 4.26 3.96
C ASN A 96 -4.94 4.06 5.49
N ALA A 97 -5.28 5.11 6.25
CA ALA A 97 -5.41 5.01 7.70
C ALA A 97 -6.56 4.08 8.11
N MET A 98 -7.70 4.17 7.42
CA MET A 98 -8.88 3.36 7.69
C MET A 98 -8.66 1.88 7.42
N VAL A 99 -8.03 1.52 6.30
CA VAL A 99 -7.68 0.12 6.01
C VAL A 99 -6.66 -0.44 7.01
N LYS A 100 -5.70 0.37 7.48
CA LYS A 100 -4.75 -0.05 8.53
C LYS A 100 -5.42 -0.33 9.88
N LEU A 101 -6.57 0.29 10.13
CA LEU A 101 -7.39 0.08 11.32
C LEU A 101 -8.45 -1.01 11.15
N ASN A 102 -8.48 -1.71 9.99
CA ASN A 102 -9.52 -2.66 9.63
C ASN A 102 -10.93 -2.04 9.78
N PHE A 103 -11.06 -0.79 9.34
CA PHE A 103 -12.31 -0.07 9.27
C PHE A 103 -12.59 0.28 7.81
N THR A 104 -13.71 -0.23 7.29
CA THR A 104 -14.18 0.05 5.94
C THR A 104 -15.62 0.53 6.03
N ASP A 105 -15.90 1.64 5.36
CA ASP A 105 -17.20 2.29 5.28
C ASP A 105 -17.52 2.44 3.79
N ALA A 106 -18.59 1.80 3.34
CA ALA A 106 -18.94 1.71 1.93
C ALA A 106 -19.21 3.08 1.31
N ASP A 107 -19.94 3.96 2.02
CA ASP A 107 -20.25 5.32 1.56
C ASP A 107 -18.98 6.15 1.41
N PHE A 108 -18.02 5.97 2.32
CA PHE A 108 -16.71 6.62 2.23
C PHE A 108 -15.88 6.11 1.04
N VAL A 109 -15.82 4.79 0.84
CA VAL A 109 -15.11 4.19 -0.30
C VAL A 109 -15.72 4.65 -1.62
N GLU A 110 -17.04 4.63 -1.74
CA GLU A 110 -17.77 5.12 -2.91
C GLU A 110 -17.48 6.62 -3.15
N ALA A 111 -17.52 7.45 -2.11
CA ALA A 111 -17.22 8.88 -2.25
C ALA A 111 -15.78 9.14 -2.69
N VAL A 112 -14.81 8.36 -2.22
CA VAL A 112 -13.42 8.44 -2.68
C VAL A 112 -13.29 8.07 -4.16
N LEU A 113 -13.98 7.02 -4.61
CA LEU A 113 -14.00 6.62 -6.02
C LEU A 113 -14.64 7.68 -6.90
N LEU A 114 -15.86 8.13 -6.56
CA LEU A 114 -16.57 9.16 -7.33
C LEU A 114 -15.77 10.46 -7.42
N TRP A 115 -15.12 10.88 -6.32
CA TRP A 115 -14.24 12.03 -6.33
C TRP A 115 -12.99 11.78 -7.20
N ALA A 116 -12.29 10.66 -7.03
CA ALA A 116 -11.06 10.36 -7.76
C ALA A 116 -11.28 10.24 -9.27
N GLU A 117 -12.41 9.66 -9.67
CA GLU A 117 -12.77 9.42 -11.07
C GLU A 117 -13.44 10.62 -11.75
N GLY A 118 -13.92 11.58 -10.94
CA GLY A 118 -14.60 12.78 -11.41
C GLY A 118 -13.74 13.62 -12.36
N GLN A 119 -14.37 14.22 -13.37
CA GLN A 119 -13.69 15.02 -14.41
C GLN A 119 -12.93 16.23 -13.86
N SER A 120 -13.34 16.75 -12.70
CA SER A 120 -12.68 17.86 -12.01
C SER A 120 -11.42 17.46 -11.26
N THR A 121 -11.16 16.17 -11.07
CA THR A 121 -9.99 15.70 -10.33
C THR A 121 -8.78 15.58 -11.23
N ASP A 122 -7.81 16.46 -11.01
CA ASP A 122 -6.51 16.41 -11.67
C ASP A 122 -5.60 15.37 -11.04
N ILE A 123 -5.71 14.12 -11.48
CA ILE A 123 -4.82 13.03 -11.07
C ILE A 123 -3.37 13.23 -11.53
N ALA A 124 -3.10 14.09 -12.51
CA ALA A 124 -1.73 14.37 -12.93
C ALA A 124 -0.98 15.18 -11.88
N SER A 125 -1.69 15.96 -11.05
CA SER A 125 -1.12 16.68 -9.90
C SER A 125 -0.80 15.78 -8.70
N TRP A 126 -1.26 14.53 -8.68
CA TRP A 126 -1.06 13.64 -7.53
C TRP A 126 0.42 13.29 -7.39
N THR A 127 0.90 13.25 -6.14
CA THR A 127 2.26 12.80 -5.85
C THR A 127 2.35 11.27 -5.99
N PRO A 128 3.55 10.70 -6.22
CA PRO A 128 3.76 9.25 -6.15
C PRO A 128 3.24 8.60 -4.85
N GLN A 129 3.33 9.35 -3.75
CA GLN A 129 2.78 8.93 -2.46
C GLN A 129 1.25 8.88 -2.50
N ASP A 130 0.57 9.91 -3.01
CA ASP A 130 -0.89 9.90 -3.10
C ASP A 130 -1.38 8.73 -3.96
N VAL A 131 -0.75 8.51 -5.11
CA VAL A 131 -1.10 7.41 -6.03
C VAL A 131 -0.91 6.04 -5.38
N SER A 132 0.24 5.80 -4.76
CA SER A 132 0.51 4.51 -4.10
C SER A 132 -0.41 4.25 -2.91
N LEU A 133 -0.73 5.28 -2.11
CA LEU A 133 -1.68 5.17 -1.00
C LEU A 133 -3.12 4.97 -1.48
N PHE A 134 -3.52 5.65 -2.56
CA PHE A 134 -4.81 5.43 -3.19
C PHE A 134 -4.94 3.98 -3.66
N CYS A 135 -4.01 3.53 -4.51
CA CYS A 135 -4.02 2.19 -5.10
C CYS A 135 -4.04 1.10 -4.02
N HIS A 136 -3.15 1.20 -3.03
CA HIS A 136 -3.12 0.24 -1.92
C HIS A 136 -4.40 0.27 -1.09
N GLY A 137 -4.85 1.48 -0.73
CA GLY A 137 -6.01 1.68 0.13
C GLY A 137 -7.30 1.21 -0.53
N ILE A 138 -7.52 1.52 -1.81
CA ILE A 138 -8.79 1.26 -2.47
C ILE A 138 -9.03 -0.23 -2.68
N VAL A 139 -8.00 -0.96 -3.07
CA VAL A 139 -8.05 -2.42 -3.21
C VAL A 139 -8.32 -3.08 -1.86
N LYS A 140 -7.58 -2.69 -0.81
CA LYS A 140 -7.78 -3.24 0.54
C LYS A 140 -9.13 -2.90 1.14
N ALA A 141 -9.72 -1.76 0.76
CA ALA A 141 -11.07 -1.38 1.15
C ALA A 141 -12.15 -2.10 0.32
N GLY A 142 -11.80 -2.93 -0.66
CA GLY A 142 -12.75 -3.62 -1.53
C GLY A 142 -13.33 -2.73 -2.63
N GLY A 143 -12.81 -1.51 -2.81
CA GLY A 143 -13.21 -0.63 -3.89
C GLY A 143 -12.80 -1.17 -5.25
N ARG A 144 -13.58 -0.83 -6.28
CA ARG A 144 -13.36 -1.23 -7.67
C ARG A 144 -13.48 0.02 -8.53
N PRO A 145 -12.34 0.67 -8.86
CA PRO A 145 -12.36 1.78 -9.79
C PRO A 145 -12.74 1.34 -11.20
N SER A 146 -13.23 2.29 -12.02
CA SER A 146 -13.52 2.02 -13.43
C SER A 146 -12.26 1.65 -14.22
N VAL A 147 -12.43 0.84 -15.27
CA VAL A 147 -11.33 0.43 -16.16
C VAL A 147 -10.70 1.65 -16.83
N GLU A 148 -11.50 2.65 -17.17
CA GLU A 148 -11.04 3.92 -17.74
C GLU A 148 -10.17 4.68 -16.76
N PHE A 149 -10.51 4.71 -15.48
CA PHE A 149 -9.69 5.36 -14.46
C PHE A 149 -8.39 4.61 -14.21
N VAL A 150 -8.45 3.28 -14.13
CA VAL A 150 -7.26 2.43 -14.02
C VAL A 150 -6.31 2.66 -15.21
N ALA A 151 -6.84 2.78 -16.43
CA ALA A 151 -6.06 3.09 -17.63
C ALA A 151 -5.37 4.47 -17.55
N ARG A 152 -6.10 5.50 -17.09
CA ARG A 152 -5.51 6.84 -16.90
C ARG A 152 -4.41 6.84 -15.83
N LEU A 153 -4.65 6.16 -14.70
CA LEU A 153 -3.63 5.99 -13.65
C LEU A 153 -2.40 5.25 -14.18
N ALA A 154 -2.58 4.15 -14.91
CA ALA A 154 -1.49 3.37 -15.48
C ALA A 154 -0.64 4.20 -16.45
N ALA A 155 -1.28 4.99 -17.33
CA ALA A 155 -0.60 5.90 -18.25
C ALA A 155 0.20 6.97 -17.50
N MET A 156 -0.39 7.59 -16.48
CA MET A 156 0.28 8.60 -15.64
C MET A 156 1.47 8.01 -14.88
N VAL A 157 1.30 6.85 -14.24
CA VAL A 157 2.38 6.15 -13.51
C VAL A 157 3.51 5.77 -14.46
N SER A 158 3.19 5.30 -15.68
CA SER A 158 4.19 4.95 -16.69
C SER A 158 5.00 6.17 -17.12
N ALA A 159 4.32 7.30 -17.39
CA ALA A 159 4.96 8.55 -17.82
C ALA A 159 5.84 9.16 -16.72
N ARG A 160 5.48 8.96 -15.44
CA ARG A 160 6.15 9.54 -14.28
C ARG A 160 6.92 8.51 -13.46
N ALA A 161 7.24 7.35 -14.03
CA ALA A 161 7.86 6.24 -13.29
C ALA A 161 9.12 6.67 -12.51
N ALA A 162 9.93 7.57 -13.09
CA ALA A 162 11.14 8.11 -12.47
C ALA A 162 10.92 8.80 -11.11
N GLU A 163 9.72 9.34 -10.86
CA GLU A 163 9.37 10.04 -9.62
C GLU A 163 9.06 9.09 -8.46
N PHE A 164 8.72 7.83 -8.76
CA PHE A 164 8.36 6.86 -7.74
C PHE A 164 9.61 6.26 -7.10
N ASP A 165 9.54 6.04 -5.79
CA ASP A 165 10.47 5.15 -5.10
C ASP A 165 10.06 3.68 -5.28
N GLY A 166 10.93 2.75 -4.87
CA GLY A 166 10.67 1.33 -5.07
C GLY A 166 9.43 0.82 -4.33
N GLN A 167 9.16 1.35 -3.13
CA GLN A 167 7.99 0.93 -2.36
C GLN A 167 6.69 1.40 -3.04
N ALA A 168 6.65 2.64 -3.51
CA ALA A 168 5.49 3.21 -4.17
C ALA A 168 5.16 2.45 -5.47
N ILE A 169 6.16 2.07 -6.27
CA ILE A 169 5.96 1.25 -7.48
C ILE A 169 5.32 -0.09 -7.12
N CYS A 170 5.88 -0.82 -6.16
CA CYS A 170 5.36 -2.14 -5.82
C CYS A 170 3.95 -2.11 -5.21
N LEU A 171 3.60 -1.05 -4.47
CA LEU A 171 2.23 -0.84 -3.99
C LEU A 171 1.25 -0.62 -5.14
N VAL A 172 1.63 0.18 -6.13
CA VAL A 172 0.79 0.43 -7.32
C VAL A 172 0.64 -0.85 -8.14
N TRP A 173 1.72 -1.59 -8.37
CA TRP A 173 1.67 -2.85 -9.11
C TRP A 173 0.82 -3.91 -8.44
N GLY A 174 0.99 -4.11 -7.12
CA GLY A 174 0.17 -5.04 -6.36
C GLY A 174 -1.32 -4.68 -6.46
N ALA A 175 -1.64 -3.39 -6.40
CA ALA A 175 -3.01 -2.93 -6.59
C ALA A 175 -3.54 -3.19 -8.01
N PHE A 176 -2.75 -2.92 -9.06
CA PHE A 176 -3.14 -3.21 -10.44
C PHE A 176 -3.33 -4.70 -10.69
N ALA A 177 -2.49 -5.55 -10.09
CA ALA A 177 -2.66 -6.99 -10.13
C ALA A 177 -3.93 -7.45 -9.40
N ASP A 178 -4.24 -6.87 -8.25
CA ASP A 178 -5.48 -7.14 -7.49
C ASP A 178 -6.74 -6.61 -8.19
N LEU A 179 -6.60 -5.62 -9.05
CA LEU A 179 -7.68 -5.08 -9.90
C LEU A 179 -7.80 -5.83 -11.24
N GLU A 180 -7.08 -6.93 -11.42
CA GLU A 180 -7.12 -7.78 -12.62
C GLU A 180 -6.85 -6.97 -13.91
N MET A 181 -5.90 -6.03 -13.84
CA MET A 181 -5.50 -5.22 -14.98
C MET A 181 -5.14 -6.10 -16.19
N PRO A 182 -5.66 -5.81 -17.40
CA PRO A 182 -5.31 -6.56 -18.59
C PRO A 182 -3.80 -6.54 -18.86
N LEU A 183 -3.24 -7.67 -19.30
CA LEU A 183 -1.80 -7.82 -19.58
C LEU A 183 -1.28 -6.75 -20.57
N SER A 184 -2.10 -6.33 -21.55
CA SER A 184 -1.74 -5.27 -22.49
C SER A 184 -1.42 -3.94 -21.81
N MET A 185 -2.15 -3.60 -20.74
CA MET A 185 -1.94 -2.40 -19.95
C MET A 185 -0.80 -2.59 -18.95
N ALA A 186 -0.74 -3.77 -18.30
CA ALA A 186 0.31 -4.12 -17.36
C ALA A 186 1.71 -4.05 -18.00
N ARG A 187 1.86 -4.50 -19.26
CA ARG A 187 3.14 -4.48 -19.99
C ARG A 187 3.84 -3.12 -19.97
N THR A 188 3.11 -2.04 -20.24
CA THR A 188 3.70 -0.69 -20.29
C THR A 188 4.13 -0.23 -18.91
N VAL A 189 3.22 -0.33 -17.92
CA VAL A 189 3.49 0.20 -16.59
C VAL A 189 4.47 -0.64 -15.79
N PHE A 190 4.50 -1.95 -16.01
CA PHE A 190 5.45 -2.85 -15.35
C PHE A 190 6.85 -2.76 -15.99
N ALA A 191 6.95 -2.60 -17.32
CA ALA A 191 8.24 -2.35 -17.96
C ALA A 191 8.89 -1.05 -17.46
N SER A 192 8.15 0.06 -17.43
CA SER A 192 8.65 1.35 -16.93
C SER A 192 9.04 1.29 -15.46
N GLY A 193 8.22 0.66 -14.61
CA GLY A 193 8.52 0.53 -13.18
C GLY A 193 9.65 -0.47 -12.90
N SER A 194 9.84 -1.50 -13.73
CA SER A 194 10.94 -2.48 -13.62
C SER A 194 12.28 -1.80 -13.80
N LYS A 195 12.42 -1.05 -14.90
CA LYS A 195 13.60 -0.22 -15.16
C LYS A 195 13.89 0.72 -13.98
N ARG A 196 12.86 1.40 -13.48
CA ARG A 196 13.00 2.31 -12.35
C ARG A 196 13.42 1.58 -11.08
N LEU A 197 12.82 0.43 -10.77
CA LEU A 197 13.19 -0.40 -9.62
C LEU A 197 14.65 -0.82 -9.72
N ALA A 198 15.14 -1.24 -10.90
CA ALA A 198 16.53 -1.58 -11.12
C ALA A 198 17.50 -0.43 -10.75
N GLU A 199 17.12 0.82 -11.06
CA GLU A 199 17.89 2.04 -10.74
C GLU A 199 17.82 2.48 -9.26
N CYS A 200 16.83 2.01 -8.50
CA CYS A 200 16.69 2.37 -7.08
C CYS A 200 17.87 1.81 -6.26
N ARG A 201 18.62 2.72 -5.60
CA ARG A 201 19.79 2.36 -4.76
C ARG A 201 19.41 1.50 -3.54
N SER A 202 18.23 1.74 -2.98
CA SER A 202 17.70 0.98 -1.84
C SER A 202 16.45 0.22 -2.28
N LYS A 203 16.61 -1.10 -2.46
CA LYS A 203 15.50 -2.05 -2.66
C LYS A 203 15.34 -2.84 -1.37
N SER A 204 14.13 -2.92 -0.82
CA SER A 204 13.89 -3.84 0.29
C SER A 204 13.57 -5.24 -0.26
N ALA A 205 13.83 -6.28 0.53
CA ALA A 205 13.43 -7.65 0.18
C ALA A 205 11.92 -7.75 -0.07
N LYS A 206 11.14 -6.95 0.67
CA LYS A 206 9.69 -6.85 0.55
C LYS A 206 9.27 -6.28 -0.81
N ASP A 207 9.93 -5.23 -1.29
CA ASP A 207 9.60 -4.61 -2.58
C ASP A 207 9.89 -5.58 -3.74
N ALA A 208 11.02 -6.30 -3.68
CA ALA A 208 11.37 -7.30 -4.68
C ALA A 208 10.32 -8.43 -4.77
N VAL A 209 9.94 -9.00 -3.62
CA VAL A 209 8.95 -10.10 -3.56
C VAL A 209 7.57 -9.61 -4.00
N TYR A 210 7.10 -8.46 -3.55
CA TYR A 210 5.81 -7.92 -3.97
C TYR A 210 5.76 -7.52 -5.44
N GLY A 211 6.87 -7.00 -5.97
CA GLY A 211 6.98 -6.72 -7.40
C GLY A 211 6.85 -8.01 -8.22
N LEU A 212 7.61 -9.05 -7.86
CA LEU A 212 7.55 -10.35 -8.52
C LEU A 212 6.14 -10.94 -8.46
N HIS A 213 5.50 -10.90 -7.29
CA HIS A 213 4.15 -11.42 -7.11
C HIS A 213 3.12 -10.69 -7.98
N ALA A 214 3.20 -9.36 -8.05
CA ALA A 214 2.31 -8.59 -8.90
C ALA A 214 2.50 -8.95 -10.39
N MET A 215 3.74 -9.13 -10.83
CA MET A 215 4.07 -9.55 -12.19
C MET A 215 3.55 -10.95 -12.52
N ALA A 216 3.80 -11.93 -11.65
CA ALA A 216 3.30 -13.30 -11.81
C ALA A 216 1.76 -13.33 -11.86
N LYS A 217 1.10 -12.60 -10.97
CA LYS A 217 -0.38 -12.55 -10.91
C LYS A 217 -1.03 -12.02 -12.19
N VAL A 218 -0.39 -11.10 -12.91
CA VAL A 218 -0.92 -10.58 -14.19
C VAL A 218 -0.37 -11.33 -15.42
N GLY A 219 0.51 -12.32 -15.22
CA GLY A 219 1.18 -13.03 -16.31
C GLY A 219 2.17 -12.18 -17.11
N TYR A 220 2.77 -11.17 -16.48
CA TYR A 220 3.85 -10.38 -17.08
C TYR A 220 5.20 -10.92 -16.62
N TYR A 221 6.09 -11.23 -17.55
CA TYR A 221 7.37 -11.87 -17.26
C TYR A 221 8.52 -10.98 -17.73
N ASP A 222 9.20 -10.35 -16.78
CA ASP A 222 10.44 -9.59 -17.00
C ASP A 222 11.61 -10.31 -16.31
N TRP A 223 12.43 -10.98 -17.11
CA TRP A 223 13.58 -11.73 -16.60
C TRP A 223 14.72 -10.83 -16.12
N GLU A 224 14.87 -9.64 -16.70
CA GLU A 224 15.86 -8.68 -16.23
C GLU A 224 15.47 -8.17 -14.84
N PHE A 225 14.17 -7.96 -14.59
CA PHE A 225 13.65 -7.68 -13.25
C PHE A 225 13.96 -8.82 -12.27
N LEU A 226 13.65 -10.06 -12.63
CA LEU A 226 13.91 -11.21 -11.76
C LEU A 226 15.39 -11.31 -11.39
N GLU A 227 16.30 -11.19 -12.36
CA GLU A 227 17.73 -11.32 -12.09
C GLU A 227 18.30 -10.12 -11.31
N SER A 228 18.03 -8.90 -11.79
CA SER A 228 18.69 -7.70 -11.28
C SER A 228 18.05 -7.16 -9.99
N VAL A 229 16.73 -7.29 -9.85
CA VAL A 229 15.98 -6.79 -8.71
C VAL A 229 15.73 -7.91 -7.72
N VAL A 230 15.13 -9.02 -8.13
CA VAL A 230 14.73 -10.07 -7.18
C VAL A 230 15.94 -10.84 -6.67
N ILE A 231 16.62 -11.58 -7.53
CA ILE A 231 17.78 -12.39 -7.16
C ILE A 231 18.87 -11.48 -6.60
N GLY A 232 19.27 -10.44 -7.32
CA GLY A 232 20.31 -9.51 -6.87
C GLY A 232 20.05 -8.88 -5.49
N THR A 233 18.81 -8.46 -5.20
CA THR A 233 18.49 -7.88 -3.88
C THR A 233 18.40 -8.94 -2.79
N LEU A 234 17.78 -10.09 -3.08
CA LEU A 234 17.52 -11.12 -2.08
C LEU A 234 18.76 -11.92 -1.71
N SER A 235 19.69 -12.18 -2.65
CA SER A 235 20.94 -12.91 -2.36
C SER A 235 21.76 -12.26 -1.22
N SER A 236 21.79 -10.92 -1.17
CA SER A 236 22.49 -10.18 -0.09
C SER A 236 21.67 -10.00 1.19
N ARG A 237 20.38 -10.37 1.18
CA ARG A 237 19.41 -10.08 2.24
C ARG A 237 18.61 -11.30 2.69
N MET A 238 19.09 -12.49 2.37
CA MET A 238 18.43 -13.76 2.69
C MET A 238 18.07 -13.88 4.19
N GLY A 239 19.00 -13.54 5.09
CA GLY A 239 18.72 -13.54 6.54
C GLY A 239 17.69 -12.50 7.02
N ALA A 240 17.33 -11.51 6.19
CA ALA A 240 16.20 -10.62 6.49
C ALA A 240 14.86 -11.24 6.02
N LEU A 241 14.89 -12.04 4.95
CA LEU A 241 13.72 -12.73 4.41
C LEU A 241 13.17 -13.77 5.40
N THR A 242 14.04 -14.42 6.18
CA THR A 242 13.66 -15.37 7.24
C THR A 242 12.82 -14.77 8.35
N LYS A 243 12.74 -13.44 8.47
CA LYS A 243 11.85 -12.75 9.42
C LYS A 243 10.43 -12.55 8.88
N HIS A 244 10.17 -12.96 7.64
CA HIS A 244 8.96 -12.66 6.90
C HIS A 244 8.41 -13.91 6.20
N THR A 245 7.80 -14.83 6.96
CA THR A 245 7.16 -16.07 6.46
C THR A 245 6.23 -15.84 5.28
N GLN A 246 5.45 -14.75 5.30
CA GLN A 246 4.55 -14.38 4.20
C GLN A 246 5.30 -14.09 2.89
N LEU A 247 6.46 -13.44 2.94
CA LEU A 247 7.22 -13.15 1.72
C LEU A 247 7.83 -14.42 1.12
N ILE A 248 8.28 -15.34 1.99
CA ILE A 248 8.77 -16.65 1.56
C ILE A 248 7.66 -17.45 0.86
N ALA A 249 6.46 -17.44 1.43
CA ALA A 249 5.29 -18.13 0.88
C ALA A 249 4.89 -17.64 -0.52
N MET A 250 5.20 -16.39 -0.87
CA MET A 250 4.93 -15.82 -2.19
C MET A 250 6.03 -16.18 -3.20
N LEU A 251 7.28 -16.18 -2.76
CA LEU A 251 8.46 -16.28 -3.62
C LEU A 251 8.49 -17.58 -4.46
N SER A 252 8.24 -18.74 -3.84
CA SER A 252 8.35 -20.03 -4.55
C SER A 252 7.31 -20.17 -5.69
N PRO A 253 5.99 -19.99 -5.44
CA PRO A 253 4.98 -20.04 -6.50
C PRO A 253 5.24 -19.03 -7.63
N ASP A 254 5.68 -17.82 -7.29
CA ASP A 254 5.90 -16.78 -8.30
C ASP A 254 7.13 -17.08 -9.18
N ILE A 255 8.23 -17.60 -8.60
CA ILE A 255 9.39 -18.05 -9.40
C ILE A 255 9.02 -19.26 -10.26
N ALA A 256 8.25 -20.21 -9.72
CA ALA A 256 7.78 -21.37 -10.48
C ALA A 256 6.96 -20.92 -11.71
N SER A 257 6.01 -20.00 -11.52
CA SER A 257 5.24 -19.39 -12.61
C SER A 257 6.15 -18.77 -13.67
N TYR A 258 7.17 -18.01 -13.26
CA TYR A 258 8.17 -17.48 -14.19
C TYR A 258 8.87 -18.59 -14.98
N LEU A 259 9.41 -19.61 -14.31
CA LEU A 259 10.14 -20.70 -14.95
C LEU A 259 9.30 -21.48 -15.98
N THR A 260 8.01 -21.69 -15.70
CA THR A 260 7.11 -22.48 -16.55
C THR A 260 6.43 -21.67 -17.64
N GLU A 261 5.90 -20.49 -17.30
CA GLU A 261 5.08 -19.68 -18.20
C GLU A 261 5.88 -18.58 -18.90
N GLY A 262 6.87 -18.01 -18.20
CA GLY A 262 7.72 -16.94 -18.69
C GLY A 262 8.78 -17.38 -19.71
N ARG A 263 8.91 -18.69 -19.95
CA ARG A 263 9.81 -19.32 -20.96
C ARG A 263 11.22 -18.70 -20.98
N PRO A 264 11.99 -18.84 -19.89
CA PRO A 264 13.35 -18.30 -19.81
C PRO A 264 14.30 -18.97 -20.81
N THR A 265 15.41 -18.30 -21.07
CA THR A 265 16.62 -18.94 -21.63
C THR A 265 17.22 -19.93 -20.62
N ASP A 266 18.06 -20.87 -21.08
CA ASP A 266 18.72 -21.85 -20.21
C ASP A 266 19.56 -21.18 -19.11
N SER A 267 20.22 -20.06 -19.44
CA SER A 267 21.01 -19.27 -18.49
C SER A 267 20.13 -18.68 -17.38
N GLN A 268 19.00 -18.07 -17.75
CA GLN A 268 18.04 -17.49 -16.80
C GLN A 268 17.43 -18.57 -15.89
N ARG A 269 17.06 -19.71 -16.49
CA ARG A 269 16.55 -20.87 -15.75
C ARG A 269 17.57 -21.34 -14.71
N SER A 270 18.80 -21.59 -15.14
CA SER A 270 19.88 -22.08 -14.27
C SER A 270 20.10 -21.15 -13.08
N ARG A 271 20.09 -19.83 -13.32
CA ARG A 271 20.28 -18.82 -12.27
C ARG A 271 19.11 -18.76 -11.28
N ALA A 272 17.87 -18.89 -11.76
CA ALA A 272 16.70 -18.93 -10.90
C ALA A 272 16.65 -20.23 -10.07
N GLU A 273 17.02 -21.37 -10.64
CA GLU A 273 17.13 -22.66 -9.95
C GLU A 273 18.22 -22.63 -8.86
N GLU A 274 19.40 -22.07 -9.15
CA GLU A 274 20.47 -21.87 -8.17
C GLU A 274 20.01 -20.99 -7.00
N PHE A 275 19.34 -19.88 -7.31
CA PHE A 275 18.77 -19.00 -6.29
C PHE A 275 17.73 -19.74 -5.41
N LEU A 276 16.82 -20.49 -6.03
CA LEU A 276 15.82 -21.29 -5.30
C LEU A 276 16.47 -22.35 -4.40
N SER A 277 17.50 -23.05 -4.90
CA SER A 277 18.26 -24.02 -4.09
C SER A 277 18.84 -23.35 -2.84
N THR A 278 19.41 -22.17 -3.01
CA THR A 278 19.97 -21.38 -1.90
C THR A 278 18.88 -20.97 -0.89
N VAL A 279 17.70 -20.57 -1.36
CA VAL A 279 16.56 -20.26 -0.49
C VAL A 279 16.12 -21.51 0.29
N VAL A 280 16.02 -22.66 -0.37
CA VAL A 280 15.63 -23.94 0.26
C VAL A 280 16.63 -24.33 1.35
N GLU A 281 17.93 -24.31 1.07
CA GLU A 281 18.97 -24.60 2.06
C GLU A 281 18.88 -23.69 3.28
N MET A 282 18.64 -22.39 3.06
CA MET A 282 18.44 -21.42 4.15
C MET A 282 17.19 -21.76 4.98
N LEU A 283 16.07 -22.12 4.35
CA LEU A 283 14.83 -22.47 5.04
C LEU A 283 14.97 -23.76 5.86
N GLN A 284 15.68 -24.76 5.33
CA GLN A 284 15.98 -26.01 6.03
C GLN A 284 16.90 -25.77 7.25
N GLY A 285 17.81 -24.80 7.15
CA GLY A 285 18.68 -24.36 8.24
C GLY A 285 17.99 -23.55 9.35
N GLU A 286 16.71 -23.17 9.19
CA GLU A 286 15.96 -22.34 10.13
C GLU A 286 14.72 -23.07 10.70
N PRO A 287 14.88 -23.92 11.74
CA PRO A 287 13.82 -24.78 12.27
C PRO A 287 12.56 -24.04 12.79
N ARG A 288 12.67 -22.73 13.08
CA ARG A 288 11.54 -21.90 13.53
C ARG A 288 10.54 -21.63 12.41
N LEU A 289 11.03 -21.47 11.17
CA LEU A 289 10.18 -21.25 9.99
C LEU A 289 9.36 -22.49 9.62
N MET A 290 9.93 -23.67 9.85
CA MET A 290 9.28 -24.96 9.66
C MET A 290 8.16 -25.22 10.69
N LYS A 291 8.17 -24.54 11.84
CA LYS A 291 7.19 -24.72 12.93
C LYS A 291 6.05 -23.69 12.93
N GLU A 292 6.25 -22.49 12.38
CA GLU A 292 5.35 -21.34 12.58
C GLU A 292 4.53 -20.87 11.36
N GLY A 293 4.45 -21.61 10.24
CA GLY A 293 3.37 -21.33 9.27
C GLY A 293 3.69 -21.37 7.77
N LEU A 294 4.72 -22.09 7.33
CA LEU A 294 4.76 -22.57 5.94
C LEU A 294 4.09 -23.95 5.91
N SER A 295 3.06 -24.12 5.08
CA SER A 295 2.43 -25.43 4.91
C SER A 295 3.42 -26.38 4.24
N SER A 296 3.28 -27.69 4.47
CA SER A 296 4.12 -28.72 3.84
C SER A 296 4.12 -28.62 2.31
N GLY A 297 3.06 -28.08 1.70
CA GLY A 297 2.96 -27.84 0.26
C GLY A 297 3.49 -26.49 -0.23
N GLN A 298 3.88 -25.58 0.66
CA GLN A 298 4.63 -24.36 0.29
C GLN A 298 6.15 -24.60 0.31
N LEU A 299 6.59 -25.63 1.03
CA LEU A 299 7.98 -26.07 1.14
C LEU A 299 8.36 -27.14 0.10
N ALA A 300 7.40 -27.97 -0.32
CA ALA A 300 7.53 -28.96 -1.39
C ALA A 300 7.32 -28.31 -2.76
#